data_AF-A0A842S7K8-F1
#
_entry.id   AF-A0A842S7K8-F1
#
_cell.length_a   1.000
_cell.length_b   1.000
_cell.length_c   1.000
_cell.angle_alpha   90.00
_cell.angle_beta   90.00
_cell.angle_gamma   90.00
#
_symmetry.space_group_name_H-M   'P 1'
#
loop_
_entity.id
_entity.type
_entity.pdbx_description
1 polymer ?
#
loop_
_entity_poly.entity_id
_entity_poly.type
_entity_poly.pdbx_seq_one_letter_code
_entity_poly.pdbx_strand_id
1 'polypeptide(L)'
;MILNWLIADNIDEVGLSWFDFYSIGHICMGIGIFLLFSFLYTIPMTKTEDRSQVHLPLWGIWLLTLLMGIIWEIVENVLFFELGIKFEGRKDSLQNVFTDILLVGVGGLLTWLFAHLVFKYHVKTWPYYVFGLIGLGLWIGLFLILRYTTLF
;
A
#
# COMPACT_ATOMS: atom_id res chain seq x y z
N MET A 1 -24.27 14.01 -11.95
CA MET A 1 -23.99 13.81 -10.51
C MET A 1 -22.74 14.63 -10.17
N ILE A 2 -22.68 15.24 -8.97
CA ILE A 2 -21.66 16.27 -8.63
C ILE A 2 -20.38 15.64 -8.02
N LEU A 3 -20.41 14.39 -7.56
CA LEU A 3 -19.32 13.77 -6.81
C LEU A 3 -18.41 12.82 -7.61
N ASN A 4 -18.76 12.52 -8.86
CA ASN A 4 -18.14 11.46 -9.66
C ASN A 4 -16.67 11.74 -9.98
N TRP A 5 -16.28 13.01 -9.99
CA TRP A 5 -14.87 13.37 -10.15
C TRP A 5 -14.03 12.95 -8.93
N LEU A 6 -14.64 12.85 -7.74
CA LEU A 6 -13.98 12.49 -6.49
C LEU A 6 -14.01 10.98 -6.24
N ILE A 7 -15.17 10.33 -6.33
CA ILE A 7 -15.34 8.88 -6.10
C ILE A 7 -15.98 8.27 -7.34
N ALA A 8 -15.40 7.20 -7.87
CA ALA A 8 -15.96 6.43 -8.97
C ALA A 8 -17.18 5.62 -8.49
N ASP A 9 -18.33 5.89 -9.08
CA ASP A 9 -19.60 5.20 -8.78
C ASP A 9 -19.93 4.13 -9.84
N ASN A 10 -19.23 4.12 -10.98
CA ASN A 10 -19.40 3.14 -12.05
C ASN A 10 -18.06 2.81 -12.74
N ILE A 11 -18.06 1.79 -13.60
CA ILE A 11 -16.84 1.29 -14.25
C ILE A 11 -16.18 2.30 -15.19
N ASP A 12 -16.95 3.22 -15.80
CA ASP A 12 -16.42 4.20 -16.74
C ASP A 12 -15.62 5.32 -16.05
N GLU A 13 -15.77 5.44 -14.72
CA GLU A 13 -15.09 6.41 -13.86
C GLU A 13 -13.82 5.86 -13.20
N VAL A 14 -13.63 4.54 -13.23
CA VAL A 14 -12.45 3.85 -12.67
C VAL A 14 -11.18 4.31 -13.40
N GLY A 15 -10.12 4.61 -12.64
CA GLY A 15 -8.90 5.22 -13.16
C GLY A 15 -9.05 6.71 -13.53
N LEU A 16 -10.25 7.31 -13.49
CA LEU A 16 -10.43 8.75 -13.77
C LEU A 16 -10.64 9.56 -12.50
N SER A 17 -11.48 9.08 -11.60
CA SER A 17 -11.80 9.73 -10.33
C SER A 17 -10.63 9.69 -9.35
N TRP A 18 -10.61 10.59 -8.37
CA TRP A 18 -9.57 10.59 -7.33
C TRP A 18 -9.52 9.25 -6.59
N PHE A 19 -10.69 8.72 -6.24
CA PHE A 19 -10.84 7.43 -5.56
C PHE A 19 -11.67 6.49 -6.41
N ASP A 20 -11.23 5.25 -6.53
CA ASP A 20 -12.02 4.13 -7.02
C ASP A 20 -11.87 2.92 -6.09
N PHE A 21 -12.43 1.77 -6.48
CA PHE A 21 -12.34 0.58 -5.64
C PHE A 21 -10.91 -0.01 -5.60
N TYR A 22 -10.03 0.30 -6.56
CA TYR A 22 -8.61 -0.08 -6.54
C TYR A 22 -7.80 0.74 -5.55
N SER A 23 -8.20 1.98 -5.26
CA SER A 23 -7.56 2.83 -4.24
C SER A 23 -7.43 2.16 -2.86
N ILE A 24 -8.36 1.29 -2.46
CA ILE A 24 -8.24 0.50 -1.22
C ILE A 24 -7.18 -0.60 -1.33
N GLY A 25 -7.02 -1.17 -2.53
CA GLY A 25 -5.93 -2.07 -2.86
C GLY A 25 -4.55 -1.42 -2.65
N HIS A 26 -4.41 -0.12 -2.93
CA HIS A 26 -3.18 0.62 -2.69
C HIS A 26 -2.81 0.75 -1.21
N ILE A 27 -3.78 0.89 -0.31
CA ILE A 27 -3.52 0.81 1.15
C ILE A 27 -2.96 -0.57 1.51
N CYS A 28 -3.60 -1.64 1.00
CA CYS A 28 -3.16 -3.01 1.22
C CYS A 28 -1.73 -3.24 0.69
N MET A 29 -1.44 -2.74 -0.51
CA MET A 29 -0.12 -2.80 -1.11
C MET A 29 0.93 -2.07 -0.24
N GLY A 30 0.61 -0.87 0.26
CA GLY A 30 1.47 -0.13 1.18
C GLY A 30 1.81 -0.91 2.44
N ILE A 31 0.82 -1.56 3.06
CA ILE A 31 1.03 -2.44 4.22
C ILE A 31 1.95 -3.62 3.85
N GLY A 32 1.65 -4.31 2.76
CA GLY A 32 2.41 -5.49 2.31
C GLY A 32 3.86 -5.17 1.99
N ILE A 33 4.11 -4.10 1.24
CA ILE A 33 5.45 -3.63 0.88
C ILE A 33 6.23 -3.21 2.12
N PHE A 34 5.60 -2.46 3.03
CA PHE A 34 6.26 -2.06 4.27
C PHE A 34 6.61 -3.27 5.12
N LEU A 35 5.70 -4.24 5.28
CA LEU A 35 5.98 -5.48 6.01
C LEU A 35 7.16 -6.23 5.38
N LEU A 36 7.19 -6.38 4.06
CA LEU A 36 8.27 -7.04 3.34
C LEU A 36 9.61 -6.33 3.57
N PHE A 37 9.70 -5.03 3.29
CA PHE A 37 10.97 -4.32 3.44
C PHE A 37 11.37 -4.06 4.90
N SER A 38 10.43 -4.16 5.84
CA SER A 38 10.76 -4.09 7.26
C SER A 38 11.68 -5.21 7.73
N PHE A 39 11.83 -6.31 6.97
CA PHE A 39 12.87 -7.32 7.23
C PHE A 39 14.29 -6.73 7.22
N LEU A 40 14.53 -5.67 6.43
CA LEU A 40 15.82 -4.96 6.41
C LEU A 40 16.12 -4.25 7.74
N TYR A 41 15.10 -3.95 8.53
CA TYR A 41 15.24 -3.39 9.89
C TYR A 41 15.19 -4.48 10.96
N THR A 42 14.23 -5.40 10.88
CA THR A 42 13.97 -6.38 11.95
C THR A 42 15.01 -7.48 12.02
N ILE A 43 15.55 -7.96 10.88
CA ILE A 43 16.58 -9.01 10.90
C ILE A 43 17.84 -8.52 11.63
N PRO A 44 18.43 -7.36 11.31
CA PRO A 44 19.58 -6.84 12.07
C PRO A 44 19.23 -6.53 13.53
N MET A 45 18.05 -5.97 13.80
CA MET A 45 17.60 -5.65 15.16
C MET A 45 17.58 -6.87 16.09
N THR A 46 17.31 -8.07 15.57
CA THR A 46 17.29 -9.30 16.38
C THR A 46 18.67 -9.86 16.75
N LYS A 47 19.74 -9.35 16.14
CA LYS A 47 21.10 -9.89 16.34
C LYS A 47 21.82 -9.33 17.56
N THR A 48 21.54 -8.09 17.95
CA THR A 48 22.18 -7.41 19.08
C THR A 48 21.17 -6.55 19.84
N GLU A 49 21.33 -6.42 21.15
CA GLU A 49 20.40 -5.63 21.99
C GLU A 49 20.51 -4.12 21.73
N ASP A 50 21.69 -3.65 21.30
CA ASP A 50 22.01 -2.23 21.08
C ASP A 50 21.51 -1.69 19.73
N ARG A 51 20.95 -2.54 18.86
CA ARG A 51 20.45 -2.20 17.51
C ARG A 51 21.49 -1.53 16.60
N SER A 52 22.78 -1.61 16.93
CA SER A 52 23.87 -0.96 16.18
C SER A 52 24.01 -1.47 14.74
N GLN A 53 23.50 -2.68 14.48
CA GLN A 53 23.49 -3.33 13.17
C GLN A 53 22.37 -2.84 12.24
N VAL A 54 21.45 -1.99 12.70
CA VAL A 54 20.35 -1.46 11.88
C VAL A 54 20.87 -0.34 10.99
N HIS A 55 21.04 -0.64 9.70
CA HIS A 55 21.49 0.36 8.71
C HIS A 55 20.34 1.15 8.08
N LEU A 56 19.17 0.53 7.92
CA LEU A 56 18.00 1.17 7.33
C LEU A 56 16.92 1.38 8.40
N PRO A 57 16.70 2.63 8.88
CA PRO A 57 15.68 2.90 9.88
C PRO A 57 14.26 2.74 9.30
N LEU A 58 13.26 2.55 10.17
CA LEU A 58 11.86 2.35 9.77
C LEU A 58 11.32 3.46 8.85
N TRP A 59 11.70 4.73 9.06
CA TRP A 59 11.30 5.82 8.16
C TRP A 59 11.88 5.67 6.76
N GLY A 60 13.08 5.08 6.63
CA GLY A 60 13.70 4.77 5.33
C GLY A 60 12.96 3.65 4.60
N ILE A 61 12.44 2.66 5.34
CA ILE A 61 11.55 1.62 4.78
C ILE A 61 10.23 2.24 4.31
N TRP A 62 9.70 3.24 5.02
CA TRP A 62 8.51 3.96 4.57
C TRP A 62 8.77 4.72 3.27
N LEU A 63 9.91 5.42 3.13
CA LEU A 63 10.28 6.05 1.86
C LEU A 63 10.46 5.04 0.72
N LEU A 64 11.03 3.86 1.01
CA LEU A 64 11.12 2.77 0.03
C LEU A 64 9.72 2.28 -0.38
N THR A 65 8.77 2.24 0.56
CA THR A 65 7.37 1.89 0.28
C THR A 65 6.71 2.90 -0.67
N LEU A 66 6.93 4.20 -0.44
CA LEU A 66 6.48 5.25 -1.37
C LEU A 66 7.11 5.12 -2.75
N LEU A 67 8.42 4.88 -2.81
CA LEU A 67 9.12 4.67 -4.08
C LEU A 67 8.53 3.49 -4.87
N MET A 68 8.20 2.40 -4.18
CA MET A 68 7.56 1.25 -4.80
C MET A 68 6.12 1.57 -5.26
N GLY A 69 5.39 2.43 -4.55
CA GLY A 69 4.10 2.96 -5.03
C GLY A 69 4.26 3.70 -6.36
N ILE A 70 5.25 4.59 -6.46
CA ILE A 70 5.55 5.30 -7.72
C ILE A 70 5.93 4.32 -8.84
N ILE A 71 6.77 3.33 -8.55
CA ILE A 71 7.16 2.31 -9.54
C ILE A 71 5.95 1.51 -9.98
N TRP A 72 5.06 1.15 -9.07
CA TRP A 72 3.84 0.42 -9.39
C TRP A 72 2.93 1.18 -10.33
N GLU A 73 2.67 2.46 -10.07
CA GLU A 73 1.89 3.32 -10.97
C GLU A 73 2.47 3.36 -12.39
N ILE A 74 3.80 3.38 -12.51
CA ILE A 74 4.48 3.33 -13.80
C ILE A 74 4.26 1.97 -14.47
N VAL A 75 4.41 0.87 -13.72
CA VAL A 75 4.18 -0.49 -14.23
C VAL A 75 2.72 -0.64 -14.70
N GLU A 76 1.77 -0.16 -13.91
CA GLU A 76 0.36 -0.23 -14.21
C GLU A 76 0.00 0.60 -15.46
N ASN A 77 0.40 1.87 -15.50
CA ASN A 77 0.02 2.79 -16.59
C ASN A 77 0.85 2.66 -17.87
N VAL A 78 1.97 1.93 -17.83
CA VAL A 78 2.79 1.61 -18.99
C VAL A 78 2.67 0.15 -19.36
N LEU A 79 3.18 -0.76 -18.52
CA LEU A 79 3.29 -2.17 -18.85
C LEU A 79 1.92 -2.85 -18.93
N PHE A 80 1.05 -2.69 -17.93
CA PHE A 80 -0.26 -3.36 -17.95
C PHE A 80 -1.18 -2.79 -19.03
N PHE A 81 -1.09 -1.48 -19.28
CA PHE A 81 -1.79 -0.85 -20.38
C PHE A 81 -1.32 -1.36 -21.75
N GLU A 82 0.00 -1.43 -22.00
CA GLU A 82 0.55 -1.94 -23.26
C GLU A 82 0.26 -3.43 -23.48
N LEU A 83 0.22 -4.22 -22.41
CA LEU A 83 -0.15 -5.63 -22.47
C LEU A 83 -1.67 -5.86 -22.61
N GLY A 84 -2.49 -4.82 -22.54
CA GLY A 84 -3.95 -4.93 -22.63
C GLY A 84 -4.59 -5.70 -21.47
N ILE A 85 -3.88 -5.85 -20.35
CA ILE A 85 -4.35 -6.55 -19.14
C ILE A 85 -4.87 -5.59 -18.07
N LYS A 86 -4.72 -4.28 -18.30
CA LYS A 86 -5.25 -3.25 -17.41
C LYS A 86 -6.77 -3.28 -17.43
N PHE A 87 -7.37 -3.29 -16.24
CA PHE A 87 -8.77 -3.69 -16.04
C PHE A 87 -9.77 -2.80 -16.77
N GLU A 88 -9.56 -1.49 -16.71
CA GLU A 88 -10.41 -0.45 -17.26
C GLU A 88 -10.07 -0.09 -18.72
N GLY A 89 -9.05 -0.73 -19.30
CA GLY A 89 -8.63 -0.55 -20.68
C GLY A 89 -8.15 0.86 -21.02
N ARG A 90 -7.79 1.67 -20.03
CA ARG A 90 -7.34 3.07 -20.17
C ARG A 90 -6.20 3.37 -19.21
N LYS A 91 -5.52 4.49 -19.42
CA LYS A 91 -4.55 5.01 -18.45
C LYS A 91 -5.28 5.82 -17.37
N ASP A 92 -4.69 5.83 -16.18
CA ASP A 92 -5.21 6.57 -15.07
C ASP A 92 -4.99 8.07 -15.26
N SER A 93 -5.89 8.85 -14.71
CA SER A 93 -5.75 10.29 -14.59
C SER A 93 -4.63 10.62 -13.61
N LEU A 94 -4.03 11.80 -13.75
CA LEU A 94 -3.00 12.25 -12.82
C LEU A 94 -3.50 12.31 -11.36
N GLN A 95 -4.79 12.57 -11.18
CA GLN A 95 -5.43 12.62 -9.87
C GLN A 95 -5.54 11.24 -9.22
N ASN A 96 -5.91 10.23 -10.01
CA ASN A 96 -6.01 8.84 -9.56
C ASN A 96 -4.62 8.30 -9.19
N VAL A 97 -3.64 8.42 -10.10
CA VAL A 97 -2.22 8.07 -9.85
C VAL A 97 -1.69 8.73 -8.58
N PHE A 98 -1.95 10.02 -8.39
CA PHE A 98 -1.50 10.74 -7.20
C PHE A 98 -2.13 10.18 -5.92
N THR A 99 -3.43 9.88 -5.97
CA THR A 99 -4.17 9.34 -4.82
C THR A 99 -3.70 7.95 -4.47
N ASP A 100 -3.46 7.10 -5.46
CA ASP A 100 -3.00 5.73 -5.26
C ASP A 100 -1.61 5.67 -4.64
N ILE A 101 -0.66 6.51 -5.10
CA ILE A 101 0.65 6.68 -4.45
C ILE A 101 0.49 7.14 -2.99
N LEU A 102 -0.39 8.12 -2.74
CA LEU A 102 -0.65 8.58 -1.38
C LEU A 102 -1.21 7.47 -0.50
N LEU A 103 -2.10 6.63 -1.02
CA LEU A 103 -2.71 5.53 -0.28
C LEU A 103 -1.74 4.37 -0.01
N VAL A 104 -0.82 4.07 -0.94
CA VAL A 104 0.35 3.23 -0.65
C VAL A 104 1.15 3.82 0.51
N GLY A 105 1.40 5.13 0.47
CA GLY A 105 2.05 5.88 1.55
C GLY A 105 1.34 5.76 2.90
N VAL A 106 0.02 5.90 2.91
CA VAL A 106 -0.82 5.79 4.12
C VAL A 106 -0.76 4.38 4.68
N GLY A 107 -0.90 3.33 3.85
CA GLY A 107 -0.78 1.94 4.30
C GLY A 107 0.59 1.65 4.92
N GLY A 108 1.66 2.14 4.28
CA GLY A 108 3.01 2.05 4.82
C GLY A 108 3.18 2.84 6.12
N LEU A 109 2.60 4.05 6.23
CA LEU A 109 2.71 4.91 7.41
C LEU A 109 2.00 4.31 8.62
N LEU A 110 0.81 3.74 8.43
CA LEU A 110 0.07 3.04 9.50
C LEU A 110 0.86 1.84 10.02
N THR A 111 1.46 1.07 9.10
CA THR A 111 2.31 -0.07 9.46
C THR A 111 3.60 0.38 10.16
N TRP A 112 4.19 1.49 9.71
CA TRP A 112 5.33 2.14 10.34
C TRP A 112 5.03 2.59 11.77
N LEU A 113 3.90 3.27 12.00
CA LEU A 113 3.46 3.71 13.33
C LEU A 113 3.33 2.51 14.27
N PHE A 114 2.70 1.44 13.78
CA PHE A 114 2.55 0.21 14.55
C PHE A 114 3.91 -0.44 14.86
N ALA A 115 4.80 -0.55 13.87
CA ALA A 115 6.17 -1.05 14.06
C ALA A 115 6.93 -0.22 15.10
N HIS A 116 6.84 1.11 15.01
CA HIS A 116 7.50 2.03 15.93
C HIS A 116 7.01 1.83 17.37
N LEU A 117 5.70 1.72 17.57
CA LEU A 117 5.13 1.47 18.90
C LEU A 117 5.54 0.10 19.43
N VAL A 118 5.42 -0.97 18.63
CA VAL A 118 5.80 -2.32 19.05
C VAL A 118 7.28 -2.37 19.42
N PHE A 119 8.18 -1.85 18.57
CA PHE A 119 9.62 -1.91 18.81
C PHE A 119 10.15 -0.88 19.79
N LYS A 120 9.34 0.09 20.20
CA LYS A 120 9.64 0.97 21.33
C LYS A 120 9.44 0.25 22.67
N TYR A 121 8.44 -0.62 22.78
CA TYR A 121 8.08 -1.28 24.05
C TYR A 121 8.42 -2.76 24.13
N HIS A 122 8.66 -3.43 22.99
CA HIS A 122 8.91 -4.87 22.90
C HIS A 122 10.00 -5.19 21.87
N VAL A 123 10.87 -6.15 22.17
CA VAL A 123 11.93 -6.59 21.25
C VAL A 123 11.45 -7.69 20.29
N LYS A 124 10.35 -8.37 20.63
CA LYS A 124 9.81 -9.48 19.83
C LYS A 124 9.26 -8.97 18.51
N THR A 125 9.75 -9.51 17.40
CA THR A 125 9.35 -9.12 16.03
C THR A 125 8.09 -9.82 15.55
N TRP A 126 7.85 -11.06 16.00
CA TRP A 126 6.71 -11.86 15.52
C TRP A 126 5.33 -11.21 15.74
N PRO A 127 5.01 -10.50 16.86
CA PRO A 127 3.69 -9.91 17.04
C PRO A 127 3.41 -8.82 16.01
N TYR A 128 4.45 -8.08 15.62
CA TYR A 128 4.37 -7.07 14.57
C TYR A 128 3.96 -7.70 13.24
N TYR A 129 4.62 -8.79 12.84
CA TYR A 129 4.31 -9.49 11.59
C TYR A 129 2.95 -10.17 11.60
N VAL A 130 2.55 -10.80 12.71
CA VAL A 130 1.23 -11.45 12.81
C VAL A 130 0.11 -10.41 12.68
N PHE A 131 0.21 -9.29 13.39
CA PHE A 131 -0.79 -8.23 13.30
C PHE A 131 -0.78 -7.57 11.91
N GLY A 132 0.39 -7.39 11.31
CA GLY A 132 0.52 -6.91 9.93
C GLY A 132 -0.18 -7.81 8.91
N LEU A 133 0.00 -9.13 9.01
CA LEU A 133 -0.66 -10.11 8.14
C LEU A 133 -2.19 -10.14 8.35
N ILE A 134 -2.66 -10.01 9.59
CA ILE A 134 -4.09 -9.86 9.88
C ILE A 134 -4.64 -8.59 9.23
N GLY A 135 -3.94 -7.46 9.39
CA GLY A 135 -4.28 -6.19 8.77
C GLY A 135 -4.34 -6.29 7.24
N LEU A 136 -3.34 -6.92 6.62
CA LEU A 136 -3.31 -7.18 5.19
C LEU A 136 -4.54 -7.99 4.75
N GLY A 137 -4.87 -9.07 5.47
CA GLY A 137 -6.04 -9.89 5.18
C GLY A 137 -7.36 -9.12 5.29
N LEU A 138 -7.49 -8.23 6.28
CA LEU A 138 -8.67 -7.36 6.43
C LEU A 138 -8.83 -6.40 5.25
N TRP A 139 -7.75 -5.74 4.82
CA TRP A 139 -7.80 -4.82 3.69
C TRP A 139 -8.04 -5.51 2.35
N ILE A 140 -7.49 -6.72 2.15
CA ILE A 140 -7.85 -7.58 1.00
C ILE A 140 -9.35 -7.91 1.04
N GLY A 141 -9.89 -8.27 2.20
CA GLY A 141 -11.32 -8.53 2.36
C GLY A 141 -12.19 -7.31 1.97
N LEU A 142 -11.81 -6.11 2.44
CA LEU A 142 -12.49 -4.87 2.08
C LEU A 142 -12.41 -4.58 0.57
N PHE A 143 -11.24 -4.75 -0.03
CA PHE A 143 -11.05 -4.60 -1.47
C PHE A 143 -11.98 -5.53 -2.26
N LEU A 144 -12.06 -6.81 -1.89
CA LEU A 144 -12.92 -7.79 -2.56
C LEU A 144 -14.42 -7.41 -2.44
N ILE A 145 -14.85 -6.91 -1.28
CA ILE A 145 -16.22 -6.44 -1.06
C ILE A 145 -16.52 -5.24 -1.96
N LEU A 146 -15.67 -4.22 -1.96
CA LEU A 146 -15.87 -3.01 -2.76
C LEU A 146 -15.89 -3.32 -4.25
N ARG A 147 -14.94 -4.14 -4.71
CA ARG A 147 -14.90 -4.63 -6.09
C ARG A 147 -16.21 -5.33 -6.47
N TYR A 148 -16.74 -6.18 -5.60
CA TYR A 148 -18.02 -6.86 -5.85
C TYR A 148 -19.19 -5.88 -5.91
N THR A 149 -19.22 -4.84 -5.07
CA THR A 149 -20.32 -3.87 -5.08
C THR A 149 -20.27 -2.84 -6.21
N THR A 150 -19.11 -2.63 -6.84
CA THR A 150 -18.95 -1.64 -7.93
C THR A 150 -19.08 -2.27 -9.32
N LEU A 151 -18.82 -3.58 -9.47
CA LEU A 151 -18.86 -4.28 -10.75
C LEU A 151 -20.20 -4.97 -11.07
N PHE A 152 -21.17 -4.93 -10.15
CA PHE A 152 -22.50 -5.52 -10.28
C PHE A 152 -23.57 -4.48 -9.97
#